data_AF-A0AAP9J176-F1
#
_entry.id   AF-A0AAP9J176-F1
#
_cell.length_a   1.000
_cell.length_b   1.000
_cell.length_c   1.000
_cell.angle_alpha   90.00
_cell.angle_beta   90.00
_cell.angle_gamma   90.00
#
_symmetry.space_group_name_H-M   'P 1'
#
loop_
_entity.id
_entity.type
_entity.pdbx_description
1 polymer ?
#
loop_
_entity_poly.entity_id
_entity_poly.type
_entity_poly.pdbx_seq_one_letter_code
_entity_poly.pdbx_strand_id
1 'polypeptide(L)' 'MKRTWAGSVATEKTKAVNLKYDDFDFLGFTFQNWRERRIDGKPYFIVEPRDATWKDFKKKVKAKR' A
#
# COMPACT_ATOMS: atom_id res chain seq x y z
N MET A 1 -5.69 -35.31 16.25
CA MET A 1 -5.62 -34.79 14.86
C MET A 1 -5.12 -33.35 14.94
N LYS A 2 -3.87 -33.06 14.55
CA LYS A 2 -3.30 -31.69 14.61
C LYS A 2 -3.46 -31.04 13.23
N ARG A 3 -4.30 -30.00 13.14
CA ARG A 3 -4.49 -29.21 11.92
C ARG A 3 -3.31 -28.24 11.79
N THR A 4 -2.36 -28.54 10.90
CA THR A 4 -1.26 -27.63 10.56
C THR A 4 -1.74 -26.69 9.45
N TRP A 5 -1.96 -25.42 9.79
CA TRP A 5 -2.09 -24.36 8.78
C TRP A 5 -0.71 -24.10 8.20
N ALA A 6 -0.37 -24.74 7.08
CA ALA A 6 0.84 -24.43 6.33
C ALA A 6 0.61 -23.16 5.50
N GLY A 7 0.66 -22.00 6.15
CA GLY A 7 0.74 -20.72 5.46
C GLY A 7 2.20 -20.43 5.11
N SER A 8 2.58 -20.66 3.85
CA SER A 8 3.89 -20.26 3.32
C SER A 8 3.80 -18.88 2.67
N VAL A 9 4.90 -18.12 2.70
CA VAL A 9 4.98 -16.83 1.99
C VAL A 9 4.93 -17.10 0.49
N ALA A 10 4.00 -16.46 -0.22
CA ALA A 10 3.96 -16.49 -1.69
C ALA A 10 5.07 -15.58 -2.23
N THR A 11 6.24 -16.16 -2.48
CA THR A 11 7.46 -15.46 -2.91
C THR A 11 7.28 -14.72 -4.24
N GLU A 12 6.41 -15.19 -5.13
CA GLU A 12 6.08 -14.54 -6.40
C GLU A 12 5.23 -13.26 -6.26
N LYS A 13 4.51 -13.11 -5.13
CA LYS A 13 3.58 -12.00 -4.85
C LYS A 13 4.16 -11.00 -3.86
N THR A 14 5.28 -11.35 -3.24
CA THR A 14 5.91 -10.59 -2.17
C THR A 14 7.26 -10.11 -2.66
N LYS A 15 7.57 -8.84 -2.43
CA LYS A 15 8.90 -8.29 -2.69
C LYS A 15 9.41 -7.54 -1.47
N ALA A 16 10.71 -7.56 -1.26
CA ALA A 16 11.36 -6.58 -0.40
C ALA A 16 11.33 -5.22 -1.12
N VAL A 17 11.11 -4.15 -0.36
CA VAL A 17 11.05 -2.78 -0.88
C VAL A 17 12.00 -1.90 -0.09
N ASN A 18 12.73 -1.03 -0.77
CA ASN A 18 13.55 -0.04 -0.10
C ASN A 18 12.71 1.21 0.17
N LEU A 19 12.24 1.38 1.41
CA LEU A 19 11.36 2.49 1.79
C LEU A 19 11.94 3.88 1.50
N LYS A 20 13.27 4.00 1.37
CA LYS A 20 13.95 5.27 1.08
C LYS A 20 13.88 5.66 -0.41
N TYR A 21 13.80 4.68 -1.31
CA TYR A 21 13.95 4.93 -2.74
C TYR A 21 12.78 4.43 -3.58
N ASP A 22 12.04 3.44 -3.08
CA ASP A 22 10.99 2.76 -3.83
C ASP A 22 9.61 3.18 -3.38
N ASP A 23 8.75 3.46 -4.35
CA ASP A 23 7.31 3.48 -4.16
C ASP A 23 6.78 2.04 -4.16
N PHE A 24 5.72 1.77 -3.40
CA PHE A 24 5.10 0.45 -3.38
C PHE A 24 3.59 0.49 -3.15
N ASP A 25 2.93 -0.51 -3.72
CA ASP A 25 1.49 -0.68 -3.57
C ASP A 25 1.16 -1.58 -2.39
N PHE A 26 0.28 -1.11 -1.52
CA PHE A 26 -0.23 -1.90 -0.42
C PHE A 26 -1.70 -1.56 -0.13
N LEU A 27 -2.54 -2.60 -0.03
CA LEU A 27 -3.97 -2.50 0.33
C LEU A 27 -4.78 -1.48 -0.49
N GLY A 28 -4.48 -1.32 -1.78
CA GLY A 28 -5.22 -0.40 -2.65
C GLY A 28 -4.68 1.02 -2.66
N PHE A 29 -3.59 1.30 -1.96
CA PHE A 29 -2.88 2.56 -1.93
C PHE A 29 -1.46 2.39 -2.47
N THR A 30 -0.91 3.47 -2.99
CA THR A 30 0.50 3.61 -3.32
C THR A 30 1.16 4.42 -2.22
N PHE A 31 2.15 3.83 -1.57
CA PHE A 31 3.02 4.47 -0.61
C PHE A 31 4.24 4.98 -1.37
N GLN A 32 4.45 6.29 -1.37
CA GLN A 32 5.64 6.89 -1.96
C GLN A 32 6.86 6.68 -1.05
N ASN A 33 8.05 6.75 -1.63
CA ASN A 33 9.32 6.72 -0.91
C ASN A 33 9.42 7.78 0.21
N TRP A 34 10.29 7.53 1.19
CA TRP A 34 10.53 8.46 2.30
C TRP A 34 10.92 9.84 1.81
N ARG A 35 10.33 10.83 2.46
CA ARG A 35 10.69 12.23 2.28
C ARG A 35 11.03 12.84 3.61
N GLU A 36 11.98 13.77 3.59
CA GLU A 36 12.32 14.59 4.74
C GLU A 36 11.52 15.87 4.68
N ARG A 37 10.84 16.20 5.78
CA ARG A 37 10.09 17.44 5.87
C ARG A 37 11.06 18.61 5.97
N ARG A 38 10.89 19.62 5.11
CA ARG A 38 11.81 20.77 5.02
C ARG A 38 11.98 21.58 6.32
N ILE A 39 10.98 21.62 7.20
CA ILE A 39 10.99 22.47 8.40
C ILE A 39 11.73 21.85 9.60
N ASP A 40 11.62 20.53 9.81
CA ASP A 40 12.15 19.85 10.99
C ASP A 40 12.98 18.60 10.67
N GLY A 41 13.17 18.29 9.37
CA GLY A 41 13.90 17.12 8.91
C GLY A 41 13.23 15.80 9.23
N LYS A 42 11.99 15.79 9.79
CA LYS A 42 11.36 14.53 10.18
C LYS A 42 10.91 13.75 8.95
N PRO A 43 11.12 12.42 8.95
CA PRO A 43 10.67 11.57 7.86
C PRO A 43 9.15 11.53 7.82
N TYR A 44 8.60 11.55 6.62
CA TYR A 44 7.19 11.31 6.37
C TYR A 44 7.02 10.56 5.05
N PHE A 45 5.82 10.06 4.82
CA PHE A 45 5.45 9.52 3.53
C PHE A 45 4.10 10.04 3.08
N ILE A 46 3.89 9.90 1.78
CA ILE A 46 2.66 10.25 1.10
C ILE A 46 1.99 8.93 0.71
N VAL A 47 0.68 8.85 0.97
CA VAL A 47 -0.13 7.69 0.67
C VAL A 47 -1.27 8.15 -0.22
N GLU A 48 -1.34 7.59 -1.43
CA GLU A 48 -2.36 7.96 -2.42
C GLU A 48 -3.19 6.73 -2.78
N PRO A 49 -4.52 6.86 -2.93
CA PRO A 49 -5.32 5.74 -3.40
C PRO A 49 -4.93 5.42 -4.85
N ARG A 50 -4.78 4.14 -5.16
CA ARG A 50 -4.59 3.72 -6.55
C ARG A 50 -5.80 4.10 -7.38
N ASP A 51 -5.58 4.42 -8.65
CA ASP A 51 -6.65 4.77 -9.59
C ASP A 51 -7.80 3.77 -9.60
N ALA A 52 -7.50 2.47 -9.58
CA ALA A 52 -8.50 1.42 -9.54
C ALA A 52 -9.35 1.48 -8.26
N THR A 53 -8.71 1.67 -7.10
CA THR A 53 -9.36 1.80 -5.79
C THR A 53 -10.24 3.05 -5.74
N TRP A 54 -9.75 4.17 -6.26
CA TRP A 54 -10.50 5.43 -6.28
C TRP A 54 -11.72 5.37 -7.21
N LYS A 55 -11.55 4.74 -8.38
CA LYS A 55 -12.65 4.49 -9.32
C LYS A 55 -13.72 3.58 -8.71
N ASP A 56 -13.33 2.50 -8.06
CA ASP A 56 -14.26 1.58 -7.39
C ASP A 56 -15.00 2.27 -6.24
N PHE A 57 -14.30 3.04 -5.41
CA PHE A 57 -14.89 3.83 -4.34
C PHE A 57 -15.97 4.79 -4.88
N LYS A 58 -15.65 5.58 -5.92
CA LYS A 58 -16.61 6.50 -6.55
C LYS A 58 -17.84 5.79 -7.11
N LYS A 59 -17.66 4.62 -7.74
CA LYS A 59 -18.78 3.80 -8.24
C LYS A 59 -19.70 3.36 -7.10
N LYS A 60 -19.13 2.86 -6.00
CA LYS A 60 -19.89 2.40 -4.82
C LYS A 60 -20.65 3.53 -4.14
N VAL A 61 -20.06 4.72 -4.04
CA VAL A 61 -20.75 5.91 -3.51
C VAL A 61 -21.92 6.30 -4.41
N LYS A 62 -21.74 6.31 -5.74
CA LYS A 62 -22.81 6.60 -6.69
C LYS A 62 -23.95 5.58 -6.64
N ALA A 63 -23.64 4.28 -6.51
CA ALA A 63 -24.67 3.24 -6.47
C ALA A 63 -25.52 3.26 -5.19
N LYS A 64 -25.02 3.86 -4.10
CA LYS A 64 -25.76 4.04 -2.85
C LYS A 64 -26.62 5.31 -2.82
N ARG A 65 -26.45 6.21 -3.79
CA ARG A 65 -27.18 7.47 -3.92
C ARG A 65 -28.27 7.32 -4.96
#